data_AF-A0A510HL94-F1
#
_entry.id   AF-A0A510HL94-F1
#
_cell.length_a   1.000
_cell.length_b   1.000
_cell.length_c   1.000
_cell.angle_alpha   90.00
_cell.angle_beta   90.00
_cell.angle_gamma   90.00
#
_symmetry.space_group_name_H-M   'P 1'
#
loop_
_entity.id
_entity.type
_entity.pdbx_description
1 polymer ?
#
loop_
_entity_poly.entity_id
_entity_poly.type
_entity_poly.pdbx_seq_one_letter_code
_entity_poly.pdbx_strand_id
1 'polypeptide(L)' 'MGVREKILKVLESIPQGVLYSTTDWHRILGEDKREIRRTLDELEAEGRIEVVRSREGRKDKPLYRLRS' A
#
# COMPACT_ATOMS: atom_id res chain seq x y z
N MET A 1 0.24 4.00 -17.50
CA MET A 1 -0.40 4.03 -16.16
C MET A 1 0.72 4.04 -15.14
N GLY A 2 0.84 5.10 -14.35
CA GLY A 2 1.92 5.26 -13.36
C GLY A 2 1.74 4.33 -12.15
N VAL A 3 2.79 4.15 -11.34
CA VAL A 3 2.75 3.31 -10.13
C VAL A 3 1.61 3.73 -9.18
N ARG A 4 1.39 5.04 -9.04
CA ARG A 4 0.30 5.62 -8.24
C ARG A 4 -1.09 5.17 -8.69
N GLU A 5 -1.39 5.26 -9.98
CA GLU A 5 -2.68 4.84 -10.55
C GLU A 5 -2.90 3.34 -10.39
N LYS A 6 -1.83 2.54 -10.58
CA LYS A 6 -1.88 1.10 -10.35
C LYS A 6 -2.20 0.76 -8.90
N ILE A 7 -1.56 1.43 -7.94
CA ILE A 7 -1.80 1.24 -6.50
C ILE A 7 -3.24 1.56 -6.15
N LEU A 8 -3.76 2.71 -6.58
CA LEU A 8 -5.13 3.11 -6.30
C LEU A 8 -6.15 2.13 -6.89
N LYS A 9 -5.94 1.69 -8.14
CA LYS A 9 -6.82 0.72 -8.79
C LYS A 9 -6.86 -0.62 -8.06
N VAL A 10 -5.71 -1.09 -7.57
CA VAL A 10 -5.64 -2.30 -6.75
C VAL A 10 -6.34 -2.07 -5.41
N LEU A 11 -6.08 -0.95 -4.75
CA LEU A 11 -6.74 -0.59 -3.50
C LEU A 11 -8.27 -0.48 -3.60
N GLU A 12 -8.78 0.01 -4.73
CA GLU A 12 -10.23 0.09 -5.04
C GLU A 12 -10.85 -1.30 -5.30
N SER A 13 -10.07 -2.24 -5.84
CA SER A 13 -10.55 -3.60 -6.15
C SER A 13 -10.40 -4.59 -5.00
N ILE A 14 -9.66 -4.23 -3.95
CA ILE A 14 -9.43 -5.06 -2.78
C ILE A 14 -10.69 -5.06 -1.87
N PRO A 15 -11.16 -6.24 -1.42
CA PRO A 15 -12.18 -6.33 -0.38
C PRO A 15 -11.76 -5.60 0.91
N GLN A 16 -12.68 -4.84 1.51
CA GLN A 16 -12.42 -4.12 2.76
C GLN A 16 -11.83 -5.06 3.83
N GLY A 17 -10.65 -4.72 4.35
CA GLY A 17 -9.96 -5.49 5.40
C GLY A 17 -8.79 -6.36 4.91
N VAL A 18 -8.58 -6.51 3.60
CA VAL A 18 -7.37 -7.13 3.06
C VAL A 18 -6.22 -6.12 3.05
N LEU A 19 -5.06 -6.59 3.46
CA LEU A 19 -3.88 -5.78 3.71
C LEU A 19 -2.68 -6.39 2.97
N TYR A 20 -1.98 -5.57 2.18
CA TYR A 20 -0.79 -6.02 1.45
C TYR A 20 0.50 -5.47 2.05
N SER A 21 1.51 -6.33 2.14
CA SER A 21 2.88 -5.89 2.44
C SER A 21 3.53 -5.28 1.20
N THR A 22 4.65 -4.58 1.36
CA THR A 22 5.44 -4.06 0.22
C THR A 22 5.91 -5.17 -0.74
N THR A 23 6.06 -6.41 -0.25
CA THR A 23 6.43 -7.56 -1.10
C THR A 23 5.25 -8.01 -1.95
N ASP A 24 4.04 -7.99 -1.40
CA ASP A 24 2.83 -8.33 -2.16
C ASP A 24 2.57 -7.29 -3.25
N TRP A 25 2.77 -6.01 -2.93
CA TRP A 25 2.72 -4.93 -3.91
C TRP A 25 3.70 -5.14 -5.07
N HIS A 26 4.94 -5.54 -4.78
CA HIS A 26 5.91 -5.86 -5.82
C HIS A 26 5.45 -7.04 -6.71
N ARG A 27 4.84 -8.07 -6.13
CA ARG A 27 4.30 -9.21 -6.89
C ARG A 27 3.09 -8.82 -7.75
N ILE A 28 2.21 -7.96 -7.24
CA ILE A 28 0.99 -7.53 -7.93
C ILE A 28 1.34 -6.56 -9.07
N LEU A 29 2.25 -5.63 -8.83
CA LEU A 29 2.54 -4.53 -9.75
C LEU A 29 3.71 -4.82 -10.68
N GLY A 30 4.65 -5.67 -10.28
CA GLY A 30 5.90 -5.90 -10.99
C GLY A 30 6.88 -4.71 -10.95
N GLU A 31 6.60 -3.70 -10.12
CA GLU A 31 7.34 -2.43 -10.06
C GLU A 31 8.44 -2.43 -8.99
N ASP A 32 9.39 -1.49 -9.07
CA ASP A 32 10.46 -1.38 -8.09
C ASP A 32 9.92 -1.14 -6.66
N LYS A 33 10.49 -1.87 -5.69
CA LYS A 33 10.05 -1.81 -4.28
C LYS A 33 10.23 -0.44 -3.65
N ARG A 34 11.26 0.34 -4.04
CA ARG A 34 11.50 1.69 -3.52
C ARG A 34 10.46 2.65 -4.08
N GLU A 35 10.13 2.53 -5.36
CA GLU A 35 9.10 3.35 -6.00
C GLU A 35 7.73 3.08 -5.40
N ILE A 36 7.34 1.80 -5.25
CA ILE A 36 6.11 1.38 -4.57
C ILE A 36 6.04 1.98 -3.16
N ARG A 37 7.10 1.82 -2.36
CA ARG A 37 7.13 2.34 -0.98
C ARG A 37 6.95 3.84 -0.95
N ARG A 38 7.72 4.57 -1.78
CA ARG A 38 7.63 6.03 -1.86
C ARG A 38 6.22 6.48 -2.21
N THR A 39 5.58 5.85 -3.19
CA THR A 39 4.21 6.20 -3.58
C THR A 39 3.19 5.87 -2.50
N LEU A 40 3.33 4.75 -1.79
CA LEU A 40 2.47 4.43 -0.64
C LEU A 40 2.64 5.45 0.49
N ASP A 41 3.87 5.86 0.80
CA ASP A 41 4.16 6.87 1.83
C ASP A 41 3.57 8.24 1.43
N GLU A 42 3.67 8.63 0.14
CA GLU A 42 3.04 9.85 -0.40
C GLU A 42 1.51 9.79 -0.26
N LEU A 43 0.87 8.65 -0.58
CA LEU A 43 -0.57 8.46 -0.43
C LEU A 43 -1.03 8.44 1.05
N GLU A 44 -0.20 7.94 1.97
CA GLU A 44 -0.45 8.00 3.42
C GLU A 44 -0.39 9.45 3.90
N ALA A 45 0.64 10.20 3.49
CA ALA A 45 0.80 11.61 3.83
C ALA A 45 -0.34 12.49 3.29
N GLU A 46 -0.88 12.16 2.11
CA GLU A 46 -2.06 12.80 1.54
C GLU A 46 -3.39 12.38 2.23
N GLY A 47 -3.34 11.40 3.14
CA GLY A 47 -4.51 10.88 3.84
C GLY A 47 -5.44 10.07 2.94
N ARG A 48 -4.96 9.59 1.78
CA ARG A 48 -5.73 8.74 0.84
C ARG A 48 -5.76 7.28 1.29
N ILE A 49 -4.70 6.84 1.94
CA ILE A 49 -4.57 5.47 2.47
C ILE A 49 -4.19 5.51 3.93
N GLU A 50 -4.53 4.46 4.66
CA GLU A 50 -4.14 4.27 6.05
C GLU A 50 -3.17 3.09 6.15
N VAL A 51 -2.10 3.29 6.94
CA VAL A 51 -1.15 2.23 7.25
C VAL A 51 -1.53 1.59 8.58
N VAL A 52 -2.03 0.37 8.51
CA VAL A 52 -2.26 -0.48 9.67
C VAL A 52 -0.91 -1.04 10.11
N ARG A 53 -0.26 -0.37 11.06
CA ARG A 53 0.93 -0.93 11.72
C ARG A 53 0.42 -1.84 12.84
N SER A 54 0.55 -3.15 12.67
CA SER A 54 0.09 -4.14 13.65
C SER A 54 0.61 -3.80 15.06
N ARG A 55 -0.24 -3.92 16.08
CA ARG A 55 0.06 -3.62 17.49
C ARG A 55 1.21 -4.48 18.06
N GLU A 56 1.56 -5.58 17.39
CA GLU A 56 2.65 -6.51 17.73
C GLU A 56 4.01 -6.18 17.07
N GLY A 57 4.32 -4.90 16.82
CA GLY A 57 5.71 -4.44 16.79
C GLY A 57 6.56 -4.79 15.56
N ARG A 58 5.99 -5.23 14.43
CA ARG A 58 6.77 -5.37 13.18
C ARG A 58 6.74 -4.11 12.33
N LYS A 59 7.62 -3.17 12.69
CA LYS A 59 7.89 -1.92 11.94
C LYS A 59 8.29 -2.18 10.47
N ASP A 60 8.76 -3.39 10.16
CA ASP A 60 9.21 -3.87 8.86
C ASP A 60 8.09 -4.37 7.93
N LYS A 61 6.86 -4.53 8.42
CA LYS A 61 5.71 -5.00 7.63
C LYS A 61 4.50 -4.07 7.75
N PRO A 62 4.58 -2.85 7.19
CA PRO A 62 3.41 -1.99 7.07
C PRO A 62 2.37 -2.64 6.15
N LEU A 63 1.11 -2.52 6.55
CA LEU A 63 -0.05 -3.03 5.85
C LEU A 63 -0.92 -1.83 5.43
N TYR A 64 -1.38 -1.79 4.18
CA TYR A 64 -2.01 -0.60 3.59
C TYR A 64 -3.48 -0.85 3.22
N ARG A 65 -4.37 0.11 3.49
CA ARG A 65 -5.79 0.10 3.07
C ARG A 65 -6.27 1.48 2.62
N LEU A 66 -7.34 1.58 1.83
CA LEU A 66 -8.01 2.86 1.56
C LEU A 66 -8.57 3.46 2.85
N ARG A 67 -8.44 4.78 2.98
CA ARG A 67 -9.17 5.52 4.01
C ARG A 67 -10.62 5.69 3.52
N SER A 68 -11.55 5.04 4.21
CA SER A 68 -12.99 5.33 4.07
C SER A 68 -13.36 6.64 4.75
#